data_AF-A0A267TCG9-F1
#
_entry.id   AF-A0A267TCG9-F1
#
_cell.length_a   1.000
_cell.length_b   1.000
_cell.length_c   1.000
_cell.angle_alpha   90.00
_cell.angle_beta   90.00
_cell.angle_gamma   90.00
#
_symmetry.space_group_name_H-M   'P 1'
#
loop_
_entity.id
_entity.type
_entity.pdbx_description
1 polymer ?
#
loop_
_entity_poly.entity_id
_entity_poly.type
_entity_poly.pdbx_seq_one_letter_code
_entity_poly.pdbx_strand_id
1 'polypeptide(L)'
;MSTNSDSILKANVSLKSKFSEASILIMNALRINDEVHEIVNKPNKNSLESMVRLNTLKQQIDNRVWIANSEIDALSAELDCEGERIDQIANFVDNANSGKTTKFTVASIVIGAASSIATVLISNESLNNGVAIGAGVLGASLGFATLNPKGKKVEMSTNRNLLQNVWLNQNQHEISRFVWYMLTEPKFSNSGKTTLLQNTKERWLMYQFDENLTKANKSVNFSKGGIYHADDLHARSQMINQFQSVVRSIKQNINLFLAELNTAFD
;
A
#
# COMPACT_ATOMS: atom_id res chain seq x y z
N MET A 1 -4.79 -19.52 -3.49
CA MET A 1 -3.53 -19.39 -4.25
C MET A 1 -2.42 -19.73 -3.27
N SER A 2 -2.03 -21.00 -3.22
CA SER A 2 -0.86 -21.48 -2.45
C SER A 2 -0.14 -22.53 -3.29
N THR A 3 0.12 -22.19 -4.55
CA THR A 3 0.98 -23.01 -5.40
C THR A 3 2.35 -22.38 -5.30
N ASN A 4 3.35 -23.15 -4.82
CA ASN A 4 4.74 -22.69 -4.77
C ASN A 4 5.15 -22.16 -6.16
N SER A 5 5.80 -21.00 -6.20
CA SER A 5 6.27 -20.34 -7.42
C SER A 5 7.11 -21.26 -8.30
N ASP A 6 7.93 -22.14 -7.71
CA ASP A 6 8.69 -23.15 -8.47
C ASP A 6 7.78 -24.13 -9.22
N SER A 7 6.63 -24.48 -8.64
CA SER A 7 5.66 -25.38 -9.27
C SER A 7 4.95 -24.69 -10.43
N ILE A 8 4.62 -23.40 -10.29
CA ILE A 8 4.05 -22.58 -11.36
C ILE A 8 5.04 -22.47 -12.53
N LEU A 9 6.31 -22.18 -12.23
CA LEU A 9 7.37 -22.08 -13.24
C LEU A 9 7.63 -23.42 -13.94
N LYS A 10 7.60 -24.53 -13.20
CA LYS A 10 7.75 -25.88 -13.76
C LYS A 10 6.58 -26.28 -14.66
N ALA A 11 5.36 -25.88 -14.31
CA ALA A 11 4.18 -26.13 -15.14
C ALA A 11 4.17 -25.31 -16.44
N ASN A 12 4.90 -24.18 -16.47
CA ASN A 12 4.93 -23.25 -17.60
C ASN A 12 6.31 -23.18 -18.28
N VAL A 13 7.06 -24.29 -18.32
CA VAL A 13 8.41 -24.33 -18.91
C VAL A 13 8.43 -23.89 -20.37
N SER A 14 7.38 -24.18 -21.15
CA SER A 14 7.27 -23.75 -22.56
C SER A 14 7.31 -22.22 -22.73
N LEU A 15 6.80 -21.48 -21.75
CA LEU A 15 6.76 -20.02 -21.78
C LEU A 15 8.11 -19.37 -21.46
N LYS A 16 9.05 -20.09 -20.83
CA LYS A 16 10.37 -19.54 -20.45
C LYS A 16 11.23 -19.11 -21.65
N SER A 17 10.87 -19.55 -22.86
CA SER A 17 11.53 -19.12 -24.10
C SER A 17 11.19 -17.69 -24.51
N LYS A 18 10.05 -17.16 -24.04
CA LYS A 18 9.49 -15.86 -24.43
C LYS A 18 9.28 -14.91 -23.25
N PHE A 19 9.19 -15.45 -22.05
CA PHE A 19 8.82 -14.71 -20.84
C PHE A 19 9.79 -14.96 -19.70
N SER A 20 10.08 -13.91 -18.95
CA SER A 20 10.83 -14.02 -17.70
C SER A 20 10.05 -14.80 -16.63
N GLU A 21 10.74 -15.31 -15.61
CA GLU A 21 10.08 -15.99 -14.50
C GLU A 21 9.07 -15.08 -13.80
N ALA A 22 9.40 -13.79 -13.61
CA ALA A 22 8.50 -12.80 -13.04
C ALA A 22 7.22 -12.65 -13.89
N SER A 23 7.35 -12.55 -15.22
CA SER A 23 6.20 -12.49 -16.12
C SER A 23 5.30 -13.72 -16.07
N ILE A 24 5.87 -14.92 -16.02
CA ILE A 24 5.09 -16.16 -15.88
C ILE A 24 4.33 -16.19 -14.55
N LEU A 25 4.95 -15.71 -13.47
CA LEU A 25 4.30 -15.58 -12.17
C LEU A 25 3.19 -14.51 -12.18
N ILE A 26 3.37 -13.41 -12.91
CA ILE A 26 2.32 -12.38 -13.13
C ILE A 26 1.14 -12.97 -13.89
N MET A 27 1.37 -13.74 -14.96
CA MET A 27 0.29 -14.41 -15.70
C MET A 27 -0.54 -15.29 -14.77
N ASN A 28 0.11 -16.06 -13.91
CA ASN A 28 -0.55 -16.91 -12.93
C ASN A 28 -1.30 -16.11 -11.86
N ALA A 29 -0.73 -15.00 -11.39
CA ALA A 29 -1.40 -14.10 -10.45
C ALA A 29 -2.65 -13.45 -11.04
N LEU A 30 -2.61 -13.10 -12.33
CA LEU A 30 -3.73 -12.52 -13.08
C LEU A 30 -4.72 -13.57 -13.59
N ARG A 31 -4.36 -14.86 -13.55
CA ARG A 31 -5.11 -16.00 -14.11
C ARG A 31 -5.36 -15.85 -15.60
N ILE A 32 -4.29 -15.59 -16.35
CA ILE A 32 -4.33 -15.38 -17.81
C ILE A 32 -3.44 -16.36 -18.58
N ASN A 33 -2.99 -17.45 -17.93
CA ASN A 33 -2.11 -18.43 -18.54
C ASN A 33 -2.72 -19.05 -19.78
N ASP A 34 -4.00 -19.42 -19.73
CA ASP A 34 -4.68 -20.10 -20.83
C ASP A 34 -4.79 -19.19 -22.05
N GLU A 35 -5.14 -17.92 -21.84
CA GLU A 35 -5.20 -16.90 -22.88
C GLU A 35 -3.84 -16.67 -23.53
N VAL A 36 -2.78 -16.55 -22.73
CA VAL A 36 -1.40 -16.39 -23.25
C VAL A 36 -0.96 -17.63 -24.02
N HIS A 37 -1.22 -18.83 -23.50
CA HIS A 37 -0.90 -20.09 -24.19
C HIS A 37 -1.65 -20.21 -25.51
N GLU A 38 -2.92 -19.82 -25.57
CA GLU A 38 -3.68 -19.84 -26.83
C GLU A 38 -3.09 -18.88 -27.85
N ILE A 39 -2.70 -17.66 -27.46
CA ILE A 39 -2.10 -16.69 -28.37
C ILE A 39 -0.75 -17.19 -28.90
N VAL A 40 0.11 -17.71 -28.03
CA VAL A 40 1.48 -18.13 -28.39
C VAL A 40 1.48 -19.38 -29.30
N ASN A 41 0.53 -20.30 -29.12
CA ASN A 41 0.54 -21.58 -29.82
C ASN A 41 -0.29 -21.61 -31.11
N LYS A 42 -1.00 -20.54 -31.48
CA LYS A 42 -1.94 -20.57 -32.63
C LYS A 42 -1.22 -20.32 -33.97
N PRO A 43 -1.25 -21.27 -34.92
CA PRO A 43 -0.43 -21.22 -36.14
C PRO A 43 -1.02 -20.41 -37.32
N ASN A 44 -2.28 -19.96 -37.26
CA ASN A 44 -2.91 -19.25 -38.38
C ASN A 44 -3.68 -17.99 -37.93
N LYS A 45 -3.02 -16.83 -38.01
CA LYS A 45 -3.56 -15.51 -37.69
C LYS A 45 -4.41 -14.88 -38.82
N ASN A 46 -4.59 -15.56 -39.96
CA ASN A 46 -5.06 -14.91 -41.20
C ASN A 46 -6.55 -15.07 -41.53
N SER A 47 -7.34 -15.82 -40.75
CA SER A 47 -8.80 -15.84 -40.90
C SER A 47 -9.46 -14.76 -40.04
N LEU A 48 -10.61 -14.23 -40.48
CA LEU A 48 -11.36 -13.23 -39.72
C LEU A 48 -11.74 -13.76 -38.32
N GLU A 49 -12.14 -15.02 -38.21
CA GLU A 49 -12.45 -15.67 -36.94
C GLU A 49 -11.23 -15.75 -36.02
N SER A 50 -10.06 -16.11 -36.56
CA SER A 50 -8.80 -16.11 -35.81
C SER A 50 -8.42 -14.72 -35.31
N MET A 51 -8.62 -13.68 -36.13
CA MET A 51 -8.35 -12.29 -35.74
C MET A 51 -9.29 -11.81 -34.63
N VAL A 52 -10.59 -12.12 -34.74
CA VAL A 52 -11.59 -11.79 -33.69
C VAL A 52 -11.25 -12.50 -32.38
N ARG A 53 -10.90 -13.80 -32.43
CA ARG A 53 -10.48 -14.55 -31.24
C ARG A 53 -9.21 -13.98 -30.62
N LEU A 54 -8.20 -13.66 -31.43
CA LEU A 54 -6.94 -13.05 -30.96
C LEU A 54 -7.20 -11.72 -30.24
N ASN A 55 -8.01 -10.84 -30.83
CA ASN A 55 -8.36 -9.56 -30.23
C ASN A 55 -9.17 -9.73 -28.92
N THR A 56 -10.06 -10.73 -28.86
CA THR A 56 -10.80 -11.06 -27.64
C THR A 56 -9.87 -11.48 -26.50
N LEU A 57 -8.88 -12.33 -26.78
CA LEU A 57 -7.91 -12.78 -25.79
C LEU A 57 -7.02 -11.62 -25.31
N LYS A 58 -6.53 -10.78 -26.24
CA LYS A 58 -5.77 -9.57 -25.90
C LYS A 58 -6.57 -8.65 -24.97
N GLN A 59 -7.84 -8.40 -25.31
CA GLN A 59 -8.73 -7.58 -24.48
C GLN A 59 -8.96 -8.18 -23.07
N GLN A 60 -9.09 -9.50 -22.95
CA GLN A 60 -9.20 -10.17 -21.66
C GLN A 60 -7.94 -9.98 -20.81
N ILE A 61 -6.76 -10.12 -21.42
CA ILE A 61 -5.47 -9.85 -20.77
C ILE A 61 -5.38 -8.39 -20.32
N ASP A 62 -5.67 -7.44 -21.22
CA ASP A 62 -5.62 -6.00 -20.94
C ASP A 62 -6.54 -5.62 -19.78
N ASN A 63 -7.76 -6.16 -19.75
CA ASN A 63 -8.70 -5.92 -18.65
C ASN A 63 -8.16 -6.42 -17.31
N ARG A 64 -7.51 -7.59 -17.27
CA ARG A 64 -6.92 -8.14 -16.04
C ARG A 64 -5.74 -7.29 -15.56
N VAL A 65 -4.87 -6.87 -16.48
CA VAL A 65 -3.75 -5.98 -16.16
C VAL A 65 -4.24 -4.61 -15.70
N TRP A 66 -5.28 -4.06 -16.32
CA TRP A 66 -5.86 -2.78 -15.95
C TRP A 66 -6.44 -2.79 -14.53
N ILE A 67 -7.15 -3.86 -14.16
CA ILE A 67 -7.66 -4.04 -12.77
C ILE A 67 -6.47 -4.07 -11.80
N ALA A 68 -5.44 -4.86 -12.09
CA ALA A 68 -4.26 -4.96 -11.22
C ALA A 68 -3.52 -3.63 -11.05
N ASN A 69 -3.35 -2.86 -12.13
CA ASN A 69 -2.78 -1.51 -12.06
C ASN A 69 -3.65 -0.57 -11.23
N SER A 70 -4.98 -0.65 -11.38
CA SER A 70 -5.93 0.15 -10.59
C SER A 70 -5.85 -0.18 -9.09
N GLU A 71 -5.64 -1.45 -8.73
CA GLU A 71 -5.42 -1.86 -7.34
C GLU A 71 -4.11 -1.29 -6.76
N ILE A 72 -3.03 -1.26 -7.56
CA ILE A 72 -1.74 -0.65 -7.18
C ILE A 72 -1.90 0.85 -6.98
N ASP A 73 -2.61 1.52 -7.89
CA ASP A 73 -2.82 2.97 -7.85
C ASP A 73 -3.70 3.37 -6.67
N ALA A 74 -4.78 2.64 -6.42
CA ALA A 74 -5.64 2.87 -5.26
C ALA A 74 -4.86 2.73 -3.95
N LEU A 75 -4.06 1.66 -3.80
CA LEU A 75 -3.26 1.46 -2.59
C LEU A 75 -2.16 2.53 -2.46
N SER A 76 -1.51 2.91 -3.55
CA SER A 76 -0.47 3.95 -3.53
C SER A 76 -1.05 5.32 -3.16
N ALA A 77 -2.24 5.66 -3.66
CA ALA A 77 -2.93 6.89 -3.34
C ALA A 77 -3.39 6.90 -1.87
N GLU A 78 -3.93 5.79 -1.37
CA GLU A 78 -4.30 5.66 0.04
C GLU A 78 -3.09 5.90 0.96
N LEU A 79 -1.95 5.25 0.66
CA LEU A 79 -0.73 5.43 1.45
C LEU A 79 -0.21 6.87 1.37
N ASP A 80 -0.27 7.52 0.20
CA ASP A 80 0.11 8.93 0.05
C ASP A 80 -0.72 9.86 0.95
N CYS A 81 -2.05 9.70 0.89
CA CYS A 81 -2.97 10.48 1.70
C CYS A 81 -2.81 10.20 3.20
N GLU A 82 -2.62 8.94 3.61
CA GLU A 82 -2.39 8.60 5.01
C GLU A 82 -1.06 9.16 5.50
N GLY A 83 0.01 9.06 4.71
CA GLY A 83 1.33 9.58 5.03
C GLY A 83 1.29 11.09 5.28
N GLU A 84 0.74 11.85 4.33
CA GLU A 84 0.58 13.30 4.42
C GLU A 84 -0.29 13.70 5.64
N ARG A 85 -1.40 12.97 5.87
CA ARG A 85 -2.26 13.22 7.03
C ARG A 85 -1.51 13.04 8.35
N ILE A 86 -0.74 11.96 8.48
CA ILE A 86 0.03 11.66 9.69
C ILE A 86 1.15 12.70 9.88
N ASP A 87 1.80 13.14 8.80
CA ASP A 87 2.84 14.17 8.84
C ASP A 87 2.30 15.51 9.38
N GLN A 88 1.12 15.92 8.91
CA GLN A 88 0.45 17.12 9.41
C GLN A 88 0.12 17.02 10.91
N ILE A 89 -0.31 15.85 11.38
CA ILE A 89 -0.55 15.60 12.81
C ILE A 89 0.78 15.64 13.59
N ALA A 90 1.86 15.06 13.06
CA ALA A 90 3.19 15.09 13.69
C ALA A 90 3.67 16.54 13.86
N ASN A 91 3.64 17.33 12.79
CA ASN A 91 4.02 18.75 12.79
C ASN A 91 3.14 19.58 13.74
N PHE A 92 1.85 19.24 13.88
CA PHE A 92 0.99 19.86 14.87
C PHE A 92 1.48 19.58 16.30
N VAL A 93 1.76 18.31 16.61
CA VAL A 93 2.25 17.91 17.93
C VAL A 93 3.59 18.56 18.25
N ASP A 94 4.49 18.69 17.28
CA ASP A 94 5.76 19.40 17.42
C ASP A 94 5.61 20.90 17.71
N ASN A 95 4.76 21.57 16.94
CA ASN A 95 4.45 22.99 17.16
C ASN A 95 3.77 23.21 18.51
N ALA A 96 2.97 22.23 18.94
CA ALA A 96 2.38 22.20 20.25
C ALA A 96 3.47 22.03 21.34
N ASN A 97 4.41 21.10 21.19
CA ASN A 97 5.49 20.85 22.14
C ASN A 97 6.49 22.01 22.21
N SER A 98 6.72 22.72 21.11
CA SER A 98 7.65 23.85 21.00
C SER A 98 7.09 25.18 21.54
N GLY A 99 5.85 25.22 22.02
CA GLY A 99 5.20 26.44 22.51
C GLY A 99 4.85 27.46 21.41
N LYS A 100 5.00 27.10 20.12
CA LYS A 100 4.77 27.96 18.94
C LYS A 100 3.33 27.92 18.42
N THR A 101 2.38 27.43 19.22
CA THR A 101 1.00 27.17 18.78
C THR A 101 0.16 28.44 18.78
N THR A 102 -0.26 28.92 17.60
CA THR A 102 -1.29 29.94 17.46
C THR A 102 -2.65 29.30 17.16
N LYS A 103 -3.75 29.93 17.63
CA LYS A 103 -5.14 29.45 17.38
C LYS A 103 -5.45 29.23 15.89
N PHE A 104 -4.74 29.93 15.00
CA PHE A 104 -4.89 29.81 13.55
C PHE A 104 -4.29 28.52 12.96
N THR A 105 -3.19 27.98 13.50
CA THR A 105 -2.60 26.71 13.04
C THR A 105 -3.51 25.51 13.31
N VAL A 106 -4.22 25.54 14.43
CA VAL A 106 -5.22 24.50 14.79
C VAL A 106 -6.39 24.51 13.80
N ALA A 107 -6.87 25.69 13.42
CA ALA A 107 -8.01 25.84 12.51
C ALA A 107 -7.68 25.41 11.07
N SER A 108 -6.48 25.72 10.57
CA SER A 108 -6.09 25.39 9.19
C SER A 108 -5.92 23.88 8.95
N ILE A 109 -5.48 23.12 9.96
CA ILE A 109 -5.31 21.65 9.85
C ILE A 109 -6.66 20.94 9.84
N VAL A 110 -7.61 21.43 10.64
CA VAL A 110 -9.00 20.95 10.63
C VAL A 110 -9.64 21.15 9.25
N ILE A 111 -9.36 22.28 8.60
CA ILE A 111 -9.88 22.61 7.26
C ILE A 111 -9.15 21.81 6.17
N GLY A 112 -7.83 21.62 6.27
CA GLY A 112 -7.04 20.82 5.33
C GLY A 112 -7.39 19.33 5.35
N ALA A 113 -7.69 18.79 6.54
CA ALA A 113 -8.16 17.41 6.73
C ALA A 113 -9.62 17.19 6.30
N ALA A 114 -10.40 18.25 6.08
CA ALA A 114 -11.82 18.20 5.70
C ALA A 114 -12.07 18.17 4.18
N SER A 115 -11.07 17.87 3.35
CA SER A 115 -11.20 17.82 1.89
C SER A 115 -11.97 16.60 1.32
N SER A 116 -12.70 15.86 2.16
CA SER A 116 -13.72 14.89 1.72
C SER A 116 -15.09 15.20 2.36
N ILE A 117 -15.98 15.74 1.52
CA ILE A 117 -17.42 16.04 1.66
C ILE A 117 -18.12 15.63 3.00
N ALA A 118 -18.57 16.66 3.75
CA ALA A 118 -19.72 16.81 4.70
C ALA A 118 -19.86 15.83 5.92
N THR A 119 -20.27 16.19 7.15
CA THR A 119 -21.15 17.23 7.75
C THR A 119 -20.71 17.44 9.22
N VAL A 120 -20.77 18.66 9.77
CA VAL A 120 -20.44 18.93 11.19
C VAL A 120 -21.73 19.03 12.02
N LEU A 121 -21.85 18.24 13.08
CA LEU A 121 -22.80 18.48 14.18
C LEU A 121 -22.02 19.09 15.36
N ILE A 122 -22.33 20.34 15.67
CA ILE A 122 -21.84 21.02 16.89
C ILE A 122 -22.95 20.89 17.94
N SER A 123 -22.71 20.10 18.97
CA SER A 123 -23.49 20.18 20.21
C SER A 123 -22.68 20.95 21.25
N ASN A 124 -23.11 22.17 21.52
CA ASN A 124 -22.64 22.99 22.63
C ASN A 124 -23.30 22.49 23.93
N GLU A 125 -22.50 22.22 24.97
CA GLU A 125 -22.69 22.82 26.28
C GLU A 125 -21.47 22.54 27.20
N SER A 126 -20.93 23.62 27.77
CA SER A 126 -19.77 23.70 28.68
C SER A 126 -18.37 23.57 28.06
N LEU A 127 -17.87 24.70 27.56
CA LEU A 127 -16.46 24.89 27.23
C LEU A 127 -15.63 24.97 28.52
N ASN A 128 -15.03 23.85 28.90
CA ASN A 128 -13.80 23.84 29.69
C ASN A 128 -12.71 23.06 28.90
N ASN A 129 -11.95 23.82 28.10
CA ASN A 129 -10.67 23.48 27.46
C ASN A 129 -10.49 22.11 26.76
N GLY A 130 -11.46 21.68 25.96
CA GLY A 130 -11.26 20.64 24.95
C GLY A 130 -12.26 20.81 23.80
N VAL A 131 -11.79 21.10 22.60
CA VAL A 131 -12.65 21.21 21.41
C VAL A 131 -12.63 19.85 20.71
N ALA A 132 -13.64 18.99 20.86
CA ALA A 132 -13.69 17.73 20.13
C ALA A 132 -14.03 17.96 18.64
N ILE A 133 -13.24 17.40 17.74
CA ILE A 133 -13.42 17.42 16.28
C ILE A 133 -13.30 15.96 15.82
N GLY A 134 -14.45 15.30 15.72
CA GLY A 134 -14.54 13.98 15.11
C GLY A 134 -14.56 14.12 13.59
N ALA A 135 -13.65 13.43 12.90
CA ALA A 135 -13.63 13.35 11.44
C ALA A 135 -13.89 11.90 10.99
N GLY A 136 -15.05 11.65 10.38
CA GLY A 136 -15.27 10.53 9.44
C GLY A 136 -14.69 10.91 8.06
N VAL A 137 -14.42 10.04 7.09
CA VAL A 137 -14.78 8.63 6.82
C VAL A 137 -13.48 7.83 6.58
N LEU A 138 -13.53 6.50 6.81
CA LEU A 138 -12.40 5.55 6.85
C LEU A 138 -11.34 5.84 7.93
N GLY A 139 -11.73 5.58 9.18
CA GLY A 139 -10.91 4.73 10.04
C GLY A 139 -10.05 5.34 11.14
N ALA A 140 -10.20 6.62 11.51
CA ALA A 140 -9.56 7.15 12.73
C ALA A 140 -10.39 8.23 13.40
N SER A 141 -10.96 7.93 14.57
CA SER A 141 -11.61 8.89 15.45
C SER A 141 -10.52 9.63 16.25
N LEU A 142 -10.26 10.90 15.94
CA LEU A 142 -9.32 11.74 16.69
C LEU A 142 -9.93 12.13 18.04
N GLY A 143 -9.36 11.64 19.14
CA GLY A 143 -9.67 12.08 20.51
C GLY A 143 -8.75 13.23 20.93
N PHE A 144 -9.30 14.27 21.57
CA PHE A 144 -8.52 15.44 21.98
C PHE A 144 -7.59 15.18 23.16
N ALA A 145 -6.40 15.78 23.09
CA ALA A 145 -5.31 15.66 24.05
C ALA A 145 -5.59 16.39 25.37
N THR A 146 -5.32 15.73 26.51
CA THR A 146 -5.18 16.39 27.81
C THR A 146 -3.88 17.21 27.85
N LEU A 147 -4.00 18.52 28.07
CA LEU A 147 -2.87 19.46 28.19
C LEU A 147 -2.06 19.22 29.48
N ASN A 148 -0.87 18.63 29.36
CA ASN A 148 0.16 18.64 30.40
C ASN A 148 1.47 19.21 29.79
N PRO A 149 2.22 20.12 30.44
CA PRO A 149 3.33 20.86 29.82
C PRO A 149 4.55 20.03 29.40
N LYS A 150 4.56 18.70 29.62
CA LYS A 150 5.64 17.80 29.22
C LYS A 150 5.04 16.61 28.46
N GLY A 151 5.09 16.65 27.12
CA GLY A 151 4.69 15.54 26.26
C GLY A 151 3.26 15.63 25.74
N LYS A 152 3.00 16.60 24.85
CA LYS A 152 1.74 16.60 24.10
C LYS A 152 1.74 15.38 23.19
N LYS A 153 0.65 14.64 23.27
CA LYS A 153 0.42 13.33 22.67
C LYS A 153 -0.95 13.33 22.01
N VAL A 154 -1.16 12.47 21.02
CA VAL A 154 -2.46 12.30 20.37
C VAL A 154 -2.90 10.87 20.56
N GLU A 155 -4.16 10.67 20.95
CA GLU A 155 -4.77 9.35 20.94
C GLU A 155 -5.45 9.14 19.58
N MET A 156 -5.04 8.09 18.88
CA MET A 156 -5.57 7.74 17.57
C MET A 156 -6.00 6.28 17.58
N SER A 157 -7.16 6.00 17.00
CA SER A 157 -7.57 4.65 16.60
C SER A 157 -7.31 4.48 15.10
N THR A 158 -6.97 3.26 14.67
CA THR A 158 -6.84 2.91 13.25
C THR A 158 -7.63 1.65 12.97
N ASN A 159 -8.72 1.78 12.21
CA ASN A 159 -9.54 0.62 11.81
C ASN A 159 -8.81 -0.28 10.81
N ARG A 160 -7.88 0.30 10.04
CA ARG A 160 -7.06 -0.36 9.03
C ARG A 160 -5.62 0.13 9.23
N ASN A 161 -4.68 -0.78 9.47
CA ASN A 161 -3.28 -0.42 9.67
C ASN A 161 -2.39 -1.21 8.70
N LEU A 162 -2.12 -0.63 7.54
CA LEU A 162 -1.32 -1.27 6.51
C LEU A 162 0.13 -1.55 6.96
N LEU A 163 0.68 -0.76 7.89
CA LEU A 163 2.00 -1.03 8.47
C LEU A 163 1.98 -2.31 9.33
N GLN A 164 0.88 -2.59 10.02
CA GLN A 164 0.72 -3.83 10.77
C GLN A 164 0.77 -5.05 9.84
N ASN A 165 0.13 -4.97 8.66
CA ASN A 165 0.19 -6.07 7.69
C ASN A 165 1.60 -6.39 7.25
N VAL A 166 2.38 -5.35 6.93
CA VAL A 166 3.80 -5.48 6.59
C VAL A 166 4.56 -6.07 7.78
N TRP A 167 4.37 -5.52 8.98
CA TRP A 167 5.10 -5.96 10.17
C TRP A 167 4.80 -7.40 10.58
N LEU A 168 3.54 -7.84 10.47
CA LEU A 168 3.14 -9.21 10.79
C LEU A 168 3.33 -10.19 9.62
N ASN A 169 3.63 -9.67 8.42
CA ASN A 169 3.62 -10.45 7.18
C ASN A 169 2.28 -11.19 6.98
N GLN A 170 1.18 -10.50 7.29
CA GLN A 170 -0.18 -11.04 7.23
C GLN A 170 -1.09 -10.00 6.58
N ASN A 171 -2.00 -10.46 5.73
CA ASN A 171 -2.94 -9.58 5.05
C ASN A 171 -4.37 -10.07 5.30
N GLN A 172 -5.11 -9.34 6.13
CA GLN A 172 -6.51 -9.63 6.46
C GLN A 172 -7.46 -9.05 5.40
N HIS A 173 -7.12 -9.23 4.11
CA HIS A 173 -7.85 -8.70 2.94
C HIS A 173 -7.82 -7.18 2.75
N GLU A 174 -6.97 -6.49 3.49
CA GLU A 174 -6.79 -5.03 3.36
C GLU A 174 -5.99 -4.66 2.11
N ILE A 175 -5.07 -5.51 1.67
CA ILE A 175 -4.33 -5.36 0.41
C ILE A 175 -4.88 -6.37 -0.59
N SER A 176 -5.02 -5.99 -1.86
CA SER A 176 -5.52 -6.92 -2.88
C SER A 176 -4.63 -8.16 -2.97
N ARG A 177 -5.20 -9.30 -3.40
CA ARG A 177 -4.45 -10.56 -3.49
C ARG A 177 -3.29 -10.46 -4.48
N PHE A 178 -3.49 -9.76 -5.60
CA PHE A 178 -2.46 -9.55 -6.60
C PHE A 178 -1.31 -8.72 -6.01
N VAL A 179 -1.61 -7.56 -5.42
CA VAL A 179 -0.59 -6.67 -4.85
C VAL A 179 0.16 -7.37 -3.70
N TRP A 180 -0.55 -8.07 -2.82
CA TRP A 180 0.07 -8.84 -1.74
C TRP A 180 0.99 -9.94 -2.25
N TYR A 181 0.58 -10.67 -3.29
CA TYR A 181 1.44 -11.66 -3.93
C TYR A 181 2.72 -11.02 -4.49
N MET A 182 2.60 -9.90 -5.21
CA MET A 182 3.76 -9.16 -5.73
C MET A 182 4.72 -8.70 -4.63
N LEU A 183 4.19 -8.32 -3.46
CA LEU A 183 4.98 -7.88 -2.31
C LEU A 183 5.69 -9.02 -1.55
N THR A 184 5.12 -10.24 -1.59
CA THR A 184 5.54 -11.39 -0.78
C THR A 184 6.30 -12.46 -1.55
N GLU A 185 6.35 -12.40 -2.88
CA GLU A 185 7.09 -13.35 -3.71
C GLU A 185 8.53 -12.84 -3.97
N PRO A 186 9.58 -13.56 -3.51
CA PRO A 186 10.97 -13.14 -3.69
C PRO A 186 11.38 -12.84 -5.13
N LYS A 187 10.81 -13.53 -6.12
CA LYS A 187 11.13 -13.36 -7.54
C LYS A 187 10.78 -11.97 -8.10
N PHE A 188 10.01 -11.16 -7.39
CA PHE A 188 9.73 -9.77 -7.76
C PHE A 188 10.68 -8.75 -7.12
N SER A 189 11.59 -9.18 -6.25
CA SER A 189 12.65 -8.32 -5.71
C SER A 189 13.90 -8.41 -6.57
N ASN A 190 14.73 -7.37 -6.52
CA ASN A 190 16.00 -7.30 -7.26
C ASN A 190 16.96 -8.45 -6.90
N SER A 191 16.90 -8.96 -5.66
CA SER A 191 17.79 -10.04 -5.21
C SER A 191 17.27 -11.43 -5.60
N GLY A 192 15.97 -11.58 -5.82
CA GLY A 192 15.30 -12.87 -5.98
C GLY A 192 15.31 -13.76 -4.72
N LYS A 193 15.85 -13.26 -3.59
CA LYS A 193 16.09 -14.04 -2.36
C LYS A 193 15.21 -13.61 -1.20
N THR A 194 14.94 -12.31 -1.11
CA THR A 194 14.10 -11.69 -0.08
C THR A 194 12.88 -11.08 -0.73
N THR A 195 11.80 -10.92 0.03
CA THR A 195 10.56 -10.30 -0.47
C THR A 195 10.66 -8.78 -0.40
N LEU A 196 9.81 -8.06 -1.15
CA LEU A 196 9.70 -6.61 -1.04
C LEU A 196 9.28 -6.21 0.39
N LEU A 197 8.37 -6.96 1.02
CA LEU A 197 7.98 -6.73 2.42
C LEU A 197 9.13 -6.93 3.38
N GLN A 198 9.91 -8.01 3.22
CA GLN A 198 11.03 -8.29 4.11
C GLN A 198 12.06 -7.15 4.04
N ASN A 199 12.44 -6.73 2.84
CA ASN A 199 13.35 -5.60 2.65
C ASN A 199 12.79 -4.30 3.26
N THR A 200 11.47 -4.11 3.20
CA THR A 200 10.79 -2.95 3.81
C THR A 200 10.86 -3.00 5.34
N LYS A 201 10.59 -4.16 5.95
CA LYS A 201 10.69 -4.34 7.40
C LYS A 201 12.11 -4.14 7.92
N GLU A 202 13.10 -4.70 7.22
CA GLU A 202 14.51 -4.54 7.55
C GLU A 202 14.92 -3.06 7.51
N ARG A 203 14.45 -2.32 6.50
CA ARG A 203 14.65 -0.87 6.40
C ARG A 203 14.02 -0.11 7.58
N TRP A 204 12.80 -0.44 7.97
CA TRP A 204 12.15 0.20 9.11
C TRP A 204 12.86 -0.11 10.42
N LEU A 205 13.25 -1.37 10.61
CA LEU A 205 14.00 -1.79 11.78
C LEU A 205 15.31 -1.02 11.90
N MET A 206 16.03 -0.86 10.79
CA MET A 206 17.30 -0.11 10.74
C MET A 206 17.10 1.38 11.04
N TYR A 207 16.20 2.06 10.32
CA TYR A 207 16.13 3.53 10.36
C TYR A 207 15.15 4.12 11.37
N GLN A 208 14.10 3.39 11.75
CA GLN A 208 13.07 3.90 12.67
C GLN A 208 13.23 3.35 14.08
N PHE A 209 13.96 2.25 14.23
CA PHE A 209 14.09 1.53 15.49
C PHE A 209 15.52 1.23 15.89
N ASP A 210 16.54 1.77 15.18
CA ASP A 210 17.96 1.58 15.51
C ASP A 210 18.34 0.10 15.64
N GLU A 211 17.85 -0.73 14.72
CA GLU A 211 17.99 -2.18 14.70
C GLU A 211 17.37 -2.91 15.92
N ASN A 212 16.60 -2.21 16.77
CA ASN A 212 16.01 -2.76 17.98
C ASN A 212 14.65 -3.42 17.72
N LEU A 213 14.66 -4.74 17.51
CA LEU A 213 13.44 -5.52 17.25
C LEU A 213 12.46 -5.48 18.43
N THR A 214 12.94 -5.39 19.67
CA THR A 214 12.07 -5.32 20.86
C THR A 214 11.31 -4.00 20.91
N LYS A 215 11.96 -2.89 20.56
CA LYS A 215 11.34 -1.56 20.44
C LYS A 215 10.31 -1.57 19.32
N ALA A 216 10.67 -2.12 18.15
CA ALA A 216 9.78 -2.21 17.01
C ALA A 216 8.51 -3.04 17.33
N ASN A 217 8.65 -4.21 17.95
CA ASN A 217 7.52 -5.07 18.33
C ASN A 217 6.57 -4.45 19.36
N LYS A 218 7.02 -3.44 20.12
CA LYS A 218 6.19 -2.70 21.09
C LYS A 218 5.65 -1.38 20.53
N SER A 219 5.98 -1.04 19.29
CA SER A 219 5.61 0.23 18.69
C SER A 219 4.10 0.33 18.46
N VAL A 220 3.52 1.46 18.83
CA VAL A 220 2.13 1.84 18.52
C VAL A 220 1.89 1.97 17.00
N ASN A 221 2.95 2.07 16.19
CA ASN A 221 2.84 2.13 14.73
C ASN A 221 2.31 0.82 14.10
N PHE A 222 2.41 -0.31 14.82
CA PHE A 222 1.94 -1.61 14.36
C PHE A 222 0.70 -2.12 15.15
N SER A 223 0.07 -1.28 15.98
CA SER A 223 -1.16 -1.60 16.71
C SER A 223 -2.41 -1.09 15.99
N LYS A 224 -3.60 -1.33 16.54
CA LYS A 224 -4.88 -0.75 16.06
C LYS A 224 -5.10 0.70 16.51
N GLY A 225 -4.03 1.37 16.95
CA GLY A 225 -4.10 2.67 17.61
C GLY A 225 -3.54 2.66 19.02
N GLY A 226 -3.58 3.83 19.64
CA GLY A 226 -3.03 4.10 20.96
C GLY A 226 -2.60 5.55 21.09
N ILE A 227 -1.72 5.79 22.06
CA ILE A 227 -1.16 7.10 22.33
C ILE A 227 0.13 7.27 21.50
N TYR A 228 0.15 8.29 20.66
CA TYR A 228 1.28 8.66 19.82
C TYR A 228 1.94 9.95 20.32
N HIS A 229 3.27 9.96 20.35
CA HIS A 229 4.08 11.17 20.46
C HIS A 229 4.51 11.65 19.06
N ALA A 230 5.12 12.83 18.98
CA ALA A 230 5.59 13.38 17.70
C ALA A 230 6.52 12.41 16.95
N ASP A 231 7.50 11.84 17.64
CA ASP A 231 8.45 10.89 17.04
C ASP A 231 7.74 9.63 16.51
N ASP A 232 6.71 9.14 17.22
CA ASP A 232 5.93 7.99 16.76
C ASP A 232 5.21 8.31 15.43
N LEU A 233 4.63 9.52 15.33
CA LEU A 233 3.91 10.00 14.15
C LEU A 233 4.85 10.24 12.97
N HIS A 234 6.01 10.87 13.19
CA HIS A 234 7.02 11.04 12.15
C HIS A 234 7.52 9.70 11.63
N ALA A 235 7.83 8.76 12.53
CA ALA A 235 8.20 7.41 12.13
C ALA A 235 7.08 6.72 11.34
N ARG A 236 5.82 6.88 11.74
CA ARG A 236 4.67 6.34 11.01
C ARG A 236 4.56 6.93 9.59
N SER A 237 4.60 8.27 9.46
CA SER A 237 4.57 8.98 8.17
C SER A 237 5.68 8.47 7.24
N GLN A 238 6.92 8.40 7.74
CA GLN A 238 8.06 7.91 6.96
C GLN A 238 7.89 6.44 6.54
N MET A 239 7.41 5.58 7.43
CA MET A 239 7.15 4.17 7.09
C MET A 239 6.06 4.04 6.01
N ILE A 240 4.99 4.81 6.10
CA ILE A 240 3.92 4.85 5.10
C ILE A 240 4.46 5.29 3.73
N ASN A 241 5.21 6.39 3.68
CA ASN A 241 5.80 6.92 2.45
C ASN A 241 6.80 5.92 1.82
N GLN A 242 7.58 5.22 2.65
CA GLN A 242 8.44 4.14 2.18
C GLN A 242 7.62 2.98 1.60
N PHE A 243 6.54 2.56 2.27
CA PHE A 243 5.71 1.47 1.77
C PHE A 243 5.03 1.84 0.45
N GLN A 244 4.54 3.08 0.32
CA GLN A 244 4.00 3.62 -0.92
C GLN A 244 4.99 3.51 -2.07
N SER A 245 6.25 3.90 -1.83
CA SER A 245 7.31 3.79 -2.83
C SER A 245 7.55 2.35 -3.29
N VAL A 246 7.45 1.39 -2.37
CA VAL A 246 7.57 -0.05 -2.66
C VAL A 246 6.36 -0.57 -3.42
N VAL A 247 5.14 -0.14 -3.09
CA VAL A 247 3.94 -0.51 -3.86
C VAL A 247 4.03 0.03 -5.29
N ARG A 248 4.47 1.28 -5.47
CA ARG A 248 4.67 1.88 -6.80
C ARG A 248 5.71 1.14 -7.64
N SER A 249 6.75 0.56 -7.02
CA SER A 249 7.79 -0.16 -7.77
C SER A 249 7.29 -1.45 -8.43
N ILE A 250 6.18 -2.03 -7.95
CA ILE A 250 5.53 -3.19 -8.57
C ILE A 250 5.22 -2.94 -10.06
N LYS A 251 4.90 -1.70 -10.44
CA LYS A 251 4.64 -1.31 -11.83
C LYS A 251 5.80 -1.61 -12.78
N GLN A 252 7.05 -1.63 -12.29
CA GLN A 252 8.20 -1.99 -13.13
C GLN A 252 8.10 -3.42 -13.64
N ASN A 253 7.70 -4.37 -12.78
CA ASN A 253 7.50 -5.76 -13.16
C ASN A 253 6.32 -5.91 -14.16
N ILE A 254 5.24 -5.14 -13.98
CA ILE A 254 4.10 -5.14 -14.91
C ILE A 254 4.50 -4.58 -16.27
N ASN A 255 5.29 -3.51 -16.30
CA ASN A 255 5.75 -2.91 -17.56
C ASN A 255 6.67 -3.85 -18.34
N LEU A 256 7.56 -4.58 -17.65
CA LEU A 256 8.37 -5.63 -18.26
C LEU A 256 7.48 -6.74 -18.84
N PHE A 257 6.50 -7.20 -18.07
CA PHE A 257 5.53 -8.20 -18.52
C PHE A 257 4.77 -7.76 -19.78
N LEU A 258 4.28 -6.52 -19.82
CA LEU A 258 3.59 -5.97 -20.99
C LEU A 258 4.50 -5.87 -22.23
N ALA A 259 5.78 -5.51 -22.04
CA ALA A 259 6.75 -5.48 -23.13
C ALA A 259 7.02 -6.89 -23.71
N GLU A 260 7.14 -7.89 -22.83
CA GLU A 260 7.30 -9.29 -23.24
C GLU A 260 6.05 -9.82 -23.94
N LEU A 261 4.83 -9.48 -23.47
CA LEU A 261 3.58 -9.84 -24.13
C LEU A 261 3.51 -9.29 -25.55
N ASN A 262 3.80 -8.00 -25.74
CA ASN A 262 3.78 -7.38 -27.06
C ASN A 262 4.73 -8.10 -28.02
N THR A 263 5.97 -8.32 -27.58
CA THR A 263 6.99 -9.04 -28.36
C THR A 263 6.57 -10.48 -28.68
N ALA A 264 5.89 -11.16 -27.76
CA ALA A 264 5.44 -12.53 -27.96
C ALA A 264 4.23 -12.64 -28.89
N PHE A 265 3.45 -11.56 -29.04
CA PHE A 265 2.20 -11.52 -29.79
C PHE A 265 2.36 -11.05 -31.23
N ASP A 266 3.46 -10.36 -31.53
CA ASP A 266 3.91 -10.06 -32.90
C ASP A 266 4.25 -11.37 -33.64
#